data_AF-A0A562JEQ1-F1
#
_entry.id   AF-A0A562JEQ1-F1
#
_cell.length_a   1.000
_cell.length_b   1.000
_cell.length_c   1.000
_cell.angle_alpha   90.00
_cell.angle_beta   90.00
_cell.angle_gamma   90.00
#
_symmetry.space_group_name_H-M   'P 1'
#
loop_
_entity.id
_entity.type
_entity.pdbx_description
1 polymer ?
#
loop_
_entity_poly.entity_id
_entity_poly.type
_entity_poly.pdbx_seq_one_letter_code
_entity_poly.pdbx_strand_id
1 'polypeptide(L)'
;MSFLLNRRKLIFIFGALGSESKGDPAGLMLEEDPGLPAGSLSFLSGNQQERLTDPFFLKNPFLKVLTGKVDMHGEYIIITSNPSILISFIGIGDFWMFIEINDVNKQYNDKENQPVDVLKDINLSIAKGQFVSILGPSGCGKSTLLSIVAGLTKTTSGKILIDGKTITKPGKDRGMVFQQAALFPWLTVMENVTFPLKKEMKKKDAEESALKYLQMVQLGKYLSHYPHELSGGMQQRVAIARALAMNPDTLLMDEPFGALDEQTRSRLHLQLENIWTETKKTILFVTHSISESIKLSDRIIVMGTKPGTILQDIIVDLPRPREEYKKEMLEIEDHIMSYLKKEIDKVVNEELEYANSH
;
A
#
# COMPACT_ATOMS: atom_id res chain seq x y z
N MET A 1 13.50 -24.30 -12.19
CA MET A 1 12.52 -23.18 -12.29
C MET A 1 12.94 -22.09 -11.31
N SER A 2 13.09 -20.84 -11.74
CA SER A 2 13.58 -19.74 -10.88
C SER A 2 12.46 -18.72 -10.67
N PHE A 3 12.20 -18.34 -9.42
CA PHE A 3 11.23 -17.32 -9.04
C PHE A 3 11.89 -16.24 -8.20
N LEU A 4 11.35 -15.02 -8.24
CA LEU A 4 11.78 -13.90 -7.41
C LEU A 4 10.75 -13.69 -6.31
N LEU A 5 11.13 -13.96 -5.06
CA LEU A 5 10.33 -13.62 -3.89
C LEU A 5 11.10 -12.59 -3.06
N ASN A 6 10.52 -11.41 -2.85
CA ASN A 6 11.07 -10.36 -1.99
C ASN A 6 12.54 -10.00 -2.31
N ARG A 7 12.83 -9.78 -3.61
CA ARG A 7 14.18 -9.52 -4.19
C ARG A 7 15.24 -10.61 -3.98
N ARG A 8 14.85 -11.83 -3.56
CA ARG A 8 15.75 -12.99 -3.51
C ARG A 8 15.34 -14.02 -4.54
N LYS A 9 16.34 -14.62 -5.20
CA LYS A 9 16.14 -15.65 -6.20
C LYS A 9 15.89 -16.98 -5.49
N LEU A 10 14.73 -17.58 -5.73
CA LEU A 10 14.43 -18.96 -5.35
C LEU A 10 14.64 -19.84 -6.57
N ILE A 11 15.53 -20.82 -6.44
CA ILE A 11 15.80 -21.80 -7.49
C ILE A 11 15.18 -23.14 -7.06
N PHE A 12 14.25 -23.62 -7.87
CA PHE A 12 13.64 -24.94 -7.75
C PHE A 12 14.30 -25.89 -8.73
N ILE A 13 14.85 -26.99 -8.22
CA ILE A 13 15.42 -28.07 -9.02
C ILE A 13 14.49 -29.29 -8.91
N PHE A 14 13.99 -29.77 -10.05
CA PHE A 14 13.22 -31.00 -10.14
C PHE A 14 14.16 -32.15 -10.46
N GLY A 15 14.23 -33.15 -9.57
CA GLY A 15 14.87 -34.42 -9.89
C GLY A 15 13.85 -35.36 -10.51
N ALA A 16 13.98 -35.66 -11.81
CA ALA A 16 13.30 -36.79 -12.42
C ALA A 16 14.14 -38.05 -12.15
N LEU A 17 13.56 -39.05 -11.50
CA LEU A 17 14.12 -40.40 -11.45
C LEU A 17 14.02 -41.01 -12.85
N GLY A 18 15.12 -41.03 -13.61
CA GLY A 18 15.17 -41.74 -14.89
C GLY A 18 16.35 -41.37 -15.81
N SER A 19 17.31 -42.30 -15.88
CA SER A 19 18.29 -42.57 -16.96
C SER A 19 19.05 -41.42 -17.63
N GLU A 20 20.37 -41.43 -17.38
CA GLU A 20 21.49 -41.00 -18.24
C GLU A 20 21.22 -39.95 -19.35
N SER A 21 21.70 -38.72 -19.14
CA SER A 21 22.33 -37.97 -20.23
C SER A 21 23.34 -36.96 -19.69
N LYS A 22 24.52 -36.95 -20.34
CA LYS A 22 25.68 -36.12 -20.03
C LYS A 22 25.45 -34.65 -20.39
N GLY A 23 25.80 -33.76 -19.46
CA GLY A 23 26.33 -32.42 -19.71
C GLY A 23 25.33 -31.26 -19.61
N ASP A 24 25.41 -30.47 -18.52
CA ASP A 24 24.95 -29.07 -18.48
C ASP A 24 25.68 -28.27 -17.35
N PRO A 25 25.78 -26.92 -17.44
CA PRO A 25 26.93 -26.15 -17.00
C PRO A 25 26.80 -25.59 -15.58
N ALA A 26 26.67 -26.47 -14.58
CA ALA A 26 26.69 -26.04 -13.17
C ALA A 26 27.52 -26.92 -12.23
N GLY A 27 28.25 -27.93 -12.73
CA GLY A 27 29.21 -28.69 -11.93
C GLY A 27 28.65 -29.36 -10.66
N LEU A 28 27.35 -29.65 -10.61
CA LEU A 28 26.71 -30.34 -9.49
C LEU A 28 26.64 -31.84 -9.83
N MET A 29 27.52 -32.65 -9.23
CA MET A 29 27.42 -34.11 -9.29
C MET A 29 26.51 -34.61 -8.15
N LEU A 30 25.58 -35.48 -8.50
CA LEU A 30 24.64 -36.15 -7.60
C LEU A 30 24.98 -37.65 -7.63
N GLU A 31 25.33 -38.23 -6.49
CA GLU A 31 25.51 -39.69 -6.35
C GLU A 31 24.57 -40.25 -5.27
N GLU A 32 24.16 -41.51 -5.44
CA GLU A 32 23.36 -42.27 -4.48
C GLU A 32 24.26 -42.72 -3.30
N ASP A 33 23.86 -42.36 -2.08
CA ASP A 33 24.55 -42.79 -0.85
C ASP A 33 23.93 -44.11 -0.35
N PRO A 34 24.69 -45.22 -0.30
CA PRO A 34 24.16 -46.53 0.06
C PRO A 34 23.71 -46.65 1.53
N GLY A 35 23.89 -45.61 2.35
CA GLY A 35 23.47 -45.56 3.75
C GLY A 35 22.06 -45.00 4.02
N LEU A 36 21.33 -44.48 3.02
CA LEU A 36 20.02 -43.84 3.20
C LEU A 36 18.90 -44.58 2.43
N PRO A 37 17.62 -44.49 2.87
CA PRO A 37 16.52 -45.16 2.18
C PRO A 37 16.36 -44.67 0.74
N ALA A 38 16.02 -45.60 -0.17
CA ALA A 38 15.92 -45.35 -1.61
C ALA A 38 15.13 -44.07 -1.94
N GLY A 39 15.76 -43.17 -2.70
CA GLY A 39 15.23 -41.84 -3.05
C GLY A 39 15.84 -40.66 -2.30
N SER A 40 16.99 -40.84 -1.64
CA SER A 40 17.72 -39.79 -0.93
C SER A 40 19.03 -39.45 -1.66
N LEU A 41 19.22 -38.15 -1.93
CA LEU A 41 20.38 -37.61 -2.62
C LEU A 41 21.33 -36.97 -1.60
N SER A 42 22.63 -37.28 -1.69
CA SER A 42 23.67 -36.64 -0.89
C SER A 42 24.54 -35.73 -1.77
N PHE A 43 24.94 -34.57 -1.25
CA PHE A 43 25.85 -33.65 -1.91
C PHE A 43 27.22 -33.68 -1.23
N LEU A 44 28.28 -34.04 -1.96
CA LEU A 44 29.66 -33.90 -1.49
C LEU A 44 30.15 -32.47 -1.72
N SER A 45 29.92 -31.60 -0.74
CA SER A 45 30.59 -30.30 -0.62
C SER A 45 30.56 -29.83 0.84
N GLY A 46 31.67 -30.06 1.53
CA GLY A 46 32.14 -29.35 2.74
C GLY A 46 31.17 -29.27 3.92
N ASN A 47 31.45 -30.06 4.96
CA ASN A 47 30.97 -29.97 6.34
C ASN A 47 30.40 -28.60 6.71
N GLN A 48 29.06 -28.45 6.78
CA GLN A 48 28.33 -27.66 7.79
C GLN A 48 26.82 -27.99 7.66
N GLN A 49 26.27 -28.71 8.63
CA GLN A 49 24.81 -28.77 8.86
C GLN A 49 24.43 -27.53 9.69
N GLU A 50 24.08 -26.42 9.04
CA GLU A 50 23.46 -25.29 9.75
C GLU A 50 21.95 -25.54 9.91
N ARG A 51 21.48 -25.58 11.16
CA ARG A 51 20.05 -25.56 11.47
C ARG A 51 19.50 -24.17 11.17
N LEU A 52 18.56 -24.06 10.24
CA LEU A 52 17.82 -22.85 9.93
C LEU A 52 17.08 -22.31 11.18
N THR A 53 17.45 -21.12 11.64
CA THR A 53 16.76 -20.36 12.71
C THR A 53 15.91 -19.20 12.17
N ASP A 54 15.60 -19.18 10.88
CA ASP A 54 14.80 -18.11 10.27
C ASP A 54 13.34 -18.17 10.78
N PRO A 55 12.80 -17.06 11.35
CA PRO A 55 11.44 -16.97 11.87
C PRO A 55 10.34 -17.39 10.89
N PHE A 56 10.60 -17.33 9.58
CA PHE A 56 9.67 -17.75 8.54
C PHE A 56 9.34 -19.25 8.61
N PHE A 57 10.36 -20.10 8.82
CA PHE A 57 10.19 -21.55 8.90
C PHE A 57 9.67 -22.01 10.27
N LEU A 58 9.99 -21.27 11.34
CA LEU A 58 9.48 -21.53 12.69
C LEU A 58 7.96 -21.33 12.82
N LYS A 59 7.35 -20.50 11.97
CA LYS A 59 5.89 -20.25 11.96
C LYS A 59 5.07 -21.24 11.14
N ASN A 60 5.71 -22.14 10.38
CA ASN A 60 5.04 -23.04 9.44
C ASN A 60 5.53 -24.50 9.61
N PRO A 61 5.03 -25.24 10.62
CA PRO A 61 5.54 -26.56 11.02
C PRO A 61 5.30 -27.69 10.00
N PHE A 62 4.58 -27.44 8.90
CA PHE A 62 4.39 -28.38 7.79
C PHE A 62 5.51 -28.34 6.74
N LEU A 63 6.44 -27.38 6.85
CA LEU A 63 7.61 -27.28 5.97
C LEU A 63 8.67 -28.29 6.40
N LYS A 64 8.56 -29.54 5.93
CA LYS A 64 9.68 -30.48 5.98
C LYS A 64 10.69 -30.10 4.89
N VAL A 65 11.58 -29.15 5.20
CA VAL A 65 12.69 -28.76 4.34
C VAL A 65 13.69 -29.91 4.31
N LEU A 66 13.74 -30.67 3.22
CA LEU A 66 14.88 -31.54 2.94
C LEU A 66 16.03 -30.65 2.45
N THR A 67 16.79 -30.15 3.43
CA THR A 67 18.11 -29.51 3.33
C THR A 67 18.31 -28.42 2.26
N GLY A 68 18.52 -27.18 2.68
CA GLY A 68 19.04 -26.11 1.82
C GLY A 68 20.20 -25.40 2.50
N LYS A 69 21.41 -25.57 1.95
CA LYS A 69 22.60 -24.77 2.31
C LYS A 69 22.40 -23.35 1.77
N VAL A 70 22.71 -22.34 2.56
CA VAL A 70 22.78 -20.94 2.14
C VAL A 70 24.06 -20.79 1.31
N ASP A 71 23.96 -20.43 0.04
CA ASP A 71 25.15 -19.98 -0.70
C ASP A 71 25.53 -18.57 -0.25
N MET A 72 26.79 -18.16 -0.41
CA MET A 72 27.39 -16.93 0.13
C MET A 72 26.71 -15.62 -0.33
N HIS A 73 25.71 -15.71 -1.21
CA HIS A 73 24.88 -14.60 -1.69
C HIS A 73 23.45 -14.56 -1.11
N GLY A 74 23.09 -15.44 -0.17
CA GLY A 74 21.80 -15.42 0.53
C GLY A 74 20.62 -15.97 -0.29
N GLU A 75 20.90 -16.81 -1.28
CA GLU A 75 19.89 -17.52 -2.08
C GLU A 75 19.44 -18.81 -1.39
N TYR A 76 18.13 -19.08 -1.43
CA TYR A 76 17.54 -20.30 -0.87
C TYR A 76 17.20 -21.27 -2.01
N ILE A 77 17.80 -22.45 -1.97
CA ILE A 77 17.48 -23.55 -2.89
C ILE A 77 16.52 -24.50 -2.19
N ILE A 78 15.34 -24.70 -2.79
CA ILE A 78 14.32 -25.64 -2.28
C ILE A 78 14.24 -26.80 -3.26
N ILE A 79 14.58 -28.00 -2.79
CA ILE A 79 14.48 -29.26 -3.55
C ILE A 79 13.26 -30.02 -3.02
N THR A 80 12.30 -30.30 -3.90
CA THR A 80 11.12 -31.11 -3.58
C THR A 80 10.83 -32.11 -4.70
N SER A 81 10.48 -33.33 -4.33
CA SER A 81 9.97 -34.37 -5.24
C SER A 81 8.45 -34.30 -5.40
N ASN A 82 7.76 -33.46 -4.62
CA ASN A 82 6.30 -33.34 -4.65
C ASN A 82 5.87 -31.99 -5.29
N PRO A 83 5.25 -32.02 -6.49
CA PRO A 83 4.81 -30.82 -7.20
C PRO A 83 3.66 -30.07 -6.51
N SER A 84 2.90 -30.71 -5.61
CA SER A 84 1.83 -30.04 -4.86
C SER A 84 2.35 -28.95 -3.91
N ILE A 85 3.59 -29.09 -3.41
CA ILE A 85 4.23 -28.10 -2.55
C ILE A 85 4.55 -26.81 -3.35
N LEU A 86 4.90 -26.94 -4.64
CA LEU A 86 5.13 -25.81 -5.53
C LEU A 86 3.83 -25.03 -5.78
N ILE A 87 2.71 -25.73 -5.96
CA ILE A 87 1.38 -25.14 -6.13
C ILE A 87 0.97 -24.39 -4.85
N SER A 88 1.26 -24.93 -3.67
CA SER A 88 1.05 -24.19 -2.41
C SER A 88 1.96 -22.97 -2.30
N PHE A 89 3.21 -23.02 -2.77
CA PHE A 89 4.10 -21.85 -2.78
C PHE A 89 3.64 -20.75 -3.75
N ILE A 90 3.20 -21.13 -4.95
CA ILE A 90 2.66 -20.20 -5.96
C ILE A 90 1.30 -19.64 -5.48
N GLY A 91 0.47 -20.45 -4.81
CA GLY A 91 -0.83 -20.04 -4.28
C GLY A 91 -0.79 -19.26 -2.95
N ILE A 92 0.35 -19.23 -2.24
CA ILE A 92 0.54 -18.46 -1.01
C ILE A 92 1.37 -17.18 -1.26
N GLY A 93 2.17 -17.16 -2.32
CA GLY A 93 3.03 -16.03 -2.69
C GLY A 93 2.31 -14.90 -3.41
N ASP A 94 1.18 -15.19 -4.07
CA ASP A 94 0.38 -14.22 -4.80
C ASP A 94 -0.90 -13.88 -4.04
N PHE A 95 -0.97 -12.63 -3.56
CA PHE A 95 -2.12 -11.96 -2.92
C PHE A 95 -2.42 -12.28 -1.45
N TRP A 96 -1.47 -11.98 -0.55
CA TRP A 96 -1.88 -11.47 0.76
C TRP A 96 -2.46 -10.06 0.58
N MET A 97 -3.79 -9.98 0.50
CA MET A 97 -4.50 -8.71 0.51
C MET A 97 -4.37 -8.09 1.91
N PHE A 98 -3.78 -6.90 1.96
CA PHE A 98 -3.54 -6.22 3.22
C PHE A 98 -4.75 -5.41 3.68
N ILE A 99 -5.48 -4.82 2.74
CA ILE A 99 -6.74 -4.13 2.99
C ILE A 99 -7.80 -4.80 2.11
N GLU A 100 -8.89 -5.21 2.73
CA GLU A 100 -10.03 -5.85 2.05
C GLU A 100 -11.30 -5.08 2.42
N ILE A 101 -12.01 -4.60 1.41
CA ILE A 101 -13.30 -3.93 1.52
C ILE A 101 -14.30 -4.85 0.84
N ASN A 102 -15.23 -5.42 1.61
CA ASN A 102 -16.15 -6.46 1.15
C ASN A 102 -17.60 -6.00 1.35
N ASP A 103 -18.33 -5.86 0.24
CA ASP A 103 -19.75 -5.49 0.15
C ASP A 103 -20.10 -4.24 0.97
N VAL A 104 -19.21 -3.24 0.98
CA VAL A 104 -19.39 -2.07 1.84
C VAL A 104 -20.46 -1.16 1.26
N ASN A 105 -21.49 -0.92 2.06
CA ASN A 105 -22.53 0.07 1.79
C ASN A 105 -22.55 1.11 2.91
N LYS A 106 -22.84 2.36 2.55
CA LYS A 106 -22.98 3.46 3.50
C LYS A 106 -24.17 4.33 3.15
N GLN A 107 -25.08 4.43 4.12
CA GLN A 107 -26.22 5.34 4.12
C GLN A 107 -26.03 6.41 5.20
N TYR A 108 -26.52 7.61 4.90
CA TYR A 108 -26.77 8.66 5.89
C TYR A 108 -28.25 9.04 5.83
N ASN A 109 -28.74 9.67 6.89
CA ASN A 109 -30.08 10.24 6.88
C ASN A 109 -29.99 11.71 6.45
N ASP A 110 -30.89 12.14 5.57
CA ASP A 110 -31.03 13.54 5.22
C ASP A 110 -31.75 14.34 6.33
N LYS A 111 -32.09 15.61 6.04
CA LYS A 111 -32.78 16.50 6.99
C LYS A 111 -34.19 16.03 7.34
N GLU A 112 -34.83 15.26 6.46
CA GLU A 112 -36.17 14.68 6.63
C GLU A 112 -36.11 13.25 7.18
N ASN A 113 -34.92 12.82 7.59
CA ASN A 113 -34.61 11.49 8.12
C ASN A 113 -34.84 10.36 7.10
N GLN A 114 -34.80 10.66 5.80
CA GLN A 114 -34.83 9.69 4.72
C GLN A 114 -33.41 9.14 4.46
N PRO A 115 -33.27 7.83 4.20
CA PRO A 115 -31.98 7.23 3.93
C PRO A 115 -31.46 7.64 2.54
N VAL A 116 -30.22 8.13 2.50
CA VAL A 116 -29.48 8.50 1.30
C VAL A 116 -28.26 7.60 1.17
N ASP A 117 -28.21 6.83 0.09
CA ASP A 117 -27.05 5.99 -0.25
C ASP A 117 -25.86 6.88 -0.68
N VAL A 118 -24.77 6.83 0.10
CA VAL A 118 -23.51 7.51 -0.24
C VAL A 118 -22.51 6.54 -0.85
N LEU A 119 -22.43 5.31 -0.36
CA LEU A 119 -21.63 4.23 -0.95
C LEU A 119 -22.49 3.00 -1.15
N LYS A 120 -22.32 2.32 -2.28
CA LYS A 120 -23.03 1.10 -2.61
C LYS A 120 -22.08 0.06 -3.18
N ASP A 121 -22.17 -1.16 -2.64
CA ASP A 121 -21.47 -2.35 -3.14
C ASP A 121 -19.97 -2.14 -3.42
N ILE A 122 -19.27 -1.49 -2.47
CA ILE A 122 -17.84 -1.23 -2.61
C ILE A 122 -17.06 -2.52 -2.29
N ASN A 123 -16.40 -3.05 -3.31
CA ASN A 123 -15.51 -4.20 -3.24
C ASN A 123 -14.11 -3.81 -3.72
N LEU A 124 -13.10 -3.89 -2.85
CA LEU A 124 -11.73 -3.49 -3.17
C LEU A 124 -10.72 -4.28 -2.34
N SER A 125 -9.63 -4.70 -2.98
CA SER A 125 -8.53 -5.37 -2.30
C SER A 125 -7.20 -4.71 -2.67
N ILE A 126 -6.40 -4.38 -1.65
CA ILE A 126 -5.14 -3.64 -1.77
C ILE A 126 -4.01 -4.46 -1.15
N ALA A 127 -2.93 -4.64 -1.91
CA ALA A 127 -1.74 -5.33 -1.45
C ALA A 127 -0.91 -4.48 -0.48
N LYS A 128 -0.14 -5.13 0.40
CA LYS A 128 0.74 -4.40 1.33
C LYS A 128 1.78 -3.58 0.58
N GLY A 129 1.98 -2.33 1.00
CA GLY A 129 2.96 -1.43 0.42
C GLY A 129 2.56 -0.79 -0.90
N GLN A 130 1.33 -1.03 -1.37
CA GLN A 130 0.79 -0.44 -2.59
C GLN A 130 0.37 1.02 -2.36
N PHE A 131 0.63 1.88 -3.34
CA PHE A 131 0.07 3.23 -3.40
C PHE A 131 -1.20 3.21 -4.26
N VAL A 132 -2.36 3.44 -3.65
CA VAL A 132 -3.67 3.43 -4.32
C VAL A 132 -4.30 4.81 -4.27
N SER A 133 -4.62 5.36 -5.44
CA SER A 133 -5.45 6.56 -5.53
C SER A 133 -6.92 6.21 -5.65
N ILE A 134 -7.77 6.96 -4.96
CA ILE A 134 -9.22 6.96 -5.15
C ILE A 134 -9.59 8.28 -5.81
N LEU A 135 -10.12 8.19 -7.02
CA LEU A 135 -10.40 9.30 -7.92
C LEU A 135 -11.89 9.31 -8.26
N GLY A 136 -12.49 10.48 -8.38
CA GLY A 136 -13.89 10.59 -8.77
C GLY A 136 -14.43 12.01 -8.55
N PRO A 137 -15.62 12.33 -9.07
CA PRO A 137 -16.21 13.66 -8.93
C PRO A 137 -16.45 14.06 -7.46
N SER A 138 -16.74 15.33 -7.22
CA SER A 138 -17.15 15.76 -5.88
C SER A 138 -18.44 15.02 -5.46
N GLY A 139 -18.55 14.66 -4.19
CA GLY A 139 -19.73 13.96 -3.66
C GLY A 139 -19.84 12.46 -3.98
N CYS A 140 -18.89 11.82 -4.67
CA CYS A 140 -18.93 10.37 -4.91
C CYS A 140 -18.62 9.49 -3.69
N GLY A 141 -18.33 10.07 -2.52
CA GLY A 141 -18.10 9.33 -1.28
C GLY A 141 -16.65 8.91 -1.00
N LYS A 142 -15.65 9.44 -1.71
CA LYS A 142 -14.21 9.14 -1.49
C LYS A 142 -13.77 9.37 -0.03
N SER A 143 -14.03 10.55 0.51
CA SER A 143 -13.70 10.89 1.90
C SER A 143 -14.50 10.07 2.91
N THR A 144 -15.72 9.64 2.54
CA THR A 144 -16.51 8.68 3.35
C THR A 144 -15.84 7.31 3.36
N LEU A 145 -15.44 6.78 2.21
CA LEU A 145 -14.72 5.51 2.10
C LEU A 145 -13.41 5.55 2.91
N LEU A 146 -12.63 6.62 2.77
CA LEU A 146 -11.40 6.83 3.52
C LEU A 146 -11.65 6.91 5.04
N SER A 147 -12.71 7.59 5.46
CA SER A 147 -13.11 7.68 6.89
C SER A 147 -13.55 6.32 7.46
N ILE A 148 -14.18 5.47 6.65
CA ILE A 148 -14.53 4.10 7.04
C ILE A 148 -13.26 3.27 7.18
N VAL A 149 -12.32 3.34 6.23
CA VAL A 149 -11.02 2.67 6.33
C VAL A 149 -10.22 3.17 7.53
N ALA A 150 -10.31 4.46 7.88
CA ALA A 150 -9.70 5.01 9.09
C ALA A 150 -10.32 4.43 10.39
N GLY A 151 -11.55 3.91 10.32
CA GLY A 151 -12.34 3.48 11.46
C GLY A 151 -13.06 4.63 12.17
N LEU A 152 -13.13 5.81 11.56
CA LEU A 152 -13.84 6.99 12.08
C LEU A 152 -15.35 6.91 11.84
N THR A 153 -15.75 6.25 10.76
CA THR A 153 -17.15 6.08 10.36
C THR A 153 -17.49 4.60 10.25
N LYS A 154 -18.65 4.18 10.78
CA LYS A 154 -19.15 2.82 10.60
C LYS A 154 -19.83 2.63 9.25
N THR A 155 -19.65 1.46 8.65
CA THR A 155 -20.45 0.99 7.51
C THR A 155 -21.91 0.81 7.90
N THR A 156 -22.82 0.89 6.92
CA THR A 156 -24.22 0.47 7.11
C THR A 156 -24.32 -1.05 6.97
N SER A 157 -23.62 -1.62 5.98
CA SER A 157 -23.42 -3.06 5.81
C SER A 157 -22.06 -3.35 5.17
N GLY A 158 -21.68 -4.62 5.12
CA GLY A 158 -20.34 -5.04 4.70
C GLY A 158 -19.28 -4.84 5.78
N LYS A 159 -18.04 -5.18 5.46
CA LYS A 159 -16.92 -5.13 6.41
C LYS A 159 -15.63 -4.71 5.72
N ILE A 160 -14.75 -4.07 6.49
CA ILE A 160 -13.38 -3.77 6.08
C ILE A 160 -12.42 -4.53 6.99
N LEU A 161 -11.43 -5.19 6.39
CA LEU A 161 -10.35 -5.86 7.08
C LEU A 161 -9.01 -5.19 6.75
N ILE A 162 -8.14 -5.07 7.75
CA ILE A 162 -6.72 -4.74 7.57
C ILE A 162 -5.91 -5.82 8.24
N ASP A 163 -4.97 -6.42 7.51
CA ASP A 163 -4.15 -7.53 8.01
C ASP A 163 -5.02 -8.69 8.57
N GLY A 164 -6.12 -8.99 7.88
CA GLY A 164 -7.13 -9.98 8.28
C GLY A 164 -8.00 -9.59 9.49
N LYS A 165 -7.87 -8.38 10.04
CA LYS A 165 -8.62 -7.92 11.21
C LYS A 165 -9.69 -6.91 10.82
N THR A 166 -10.93 -7.15 11.25
CA THR A 166 -12.05 -6.22 11.02
C THR A 166 -11.80 -4.87 11.70
N ILE A 167 -11.99 -3.79 10.95
CA ILE A 167 -11.93 -2.43 11.48
C ILE A 167 -13.24 -2.12 12.20
N THR A 168 -13.17 -1.78 13.49
CA THR A 168 -14.34 -1.34 14.28
C THR A 168 -14.15 0.04 14.90
N LYS A 169 -12.92 0.54 14.95
CA LYS A 169 -12.55 1.82 15.56
C LYS A 169 -11.23 2.36 14.98
N PRO A 170 -10.87 3.62 15.24
CA PRO A 170 -9.57 4.17 14.87
C PRO A 170 -8.43 3.44 15.59
N GLY A 171 -7.28 3.37 14.94
CA GLY A 171 -6.11 2.62 15.41
C GLY A 171 -4.80 3.26 14.97
N LYS A 172 -3.73 2.99 15.72
CA LYS A 172 -2.39 3.58 15.49
C LYS A 172 -1.71 3.03 14.23
N ASP A 173 -2.17 1.88 13.76
CA ASP A 173 -1.79 1.24 12.51
C ASP A 173 -2.24 2.03 11.27
N ARG A 174 -3.08 3.06 11.44
CA ARG A 174 -3.58 3.94 10.38
C ARG A 174 -3.30 5.40 10.70
N GLY A 175 -2.43 6.04 9.92
CA GLY A 175 -2.22 7.48 9.99
C GLY A 175 -3.15 8.20 9.03
N MET A 176 -3.77 9.32 9.45
CA MET A 176 -4.63 10.13 8.58
C MET A 176 -4.06 11.53 8.37
N VAL A 177 -4.04 11.97 7.12
CA VAL A 177 -3.71 13.34 6.71
C VAL A 177 -4.96 13.93 6.07
N PHE A 178 -5.44 15.03 6.66
CA PHE A 178 -6.65 15.72 6.19
C PHE A 178 -6.29 16.83 5.19
N GLN A 179 -7.28 17.28 4.42
CA GLN A 179 -7.15 18.40 3.47
C GLN A 179 -6.65 19.67 4.16
N GLN A 180 -7.15 19.97 5.36
CA GLN A 180 -6.58 20.98 6.25
C GLN A 180 -5.59 20.31 7.18
N ALA A 181 -4.38 20.86 7.32
CA ALA A 181 -3.30 20.25 8.09
C ALA A 181 -3.67 19.96 9.56
N ALA A 182 -4.69 20.64 10.11
CA ALA A 182 -5.23 20.43 11.45
C ALA A 182 -4.12 20.32 12.52
N LEU A 183 -3.16 21.24 12.45
CA LEU A 183 -2.06 21.34 13.41
C LEU A 183 -2.56 22.04 14.67
N PHE A 184 -1.96 21.71 15.82
CA PHE A 184 -2.20 22.44 17.06
C PHE A 184 -1.50 23.81 16.96
N PRO A 185 -2.24 24.93 16.94
CA PRO A 185 -1.67 26.24 16.64
C PRO A 185 -0.77 26.78 17.76
N TRP A 186 -0.91 26.26 18.98
CA TRP A 186 -0.11 26.59 20.16
C TRP A 186 1.09 25.67 20.38
N LEU A 187 1.31 24.67 19.52
CA LEU A 187 2.48 23.79 19.57
C LEU A 187 3.44 24.14 18.43
N THR A 188 4.74 24.02 18.67
CA THR A 188 5.76 24.11 17.62
C THR A 188 5.65 22.94 16.64
N VAL A 189 6.39 22.98 15.53
CA VAL A 189 6.49 21.89 14.54
C VAL A 189 6.92 20.59 15.21
N MET A 190 8.00 20.62 16.01
CA MET A 190 8.48 19.44 16.73
C MET A 190 7.42 18.92 17.70
N GLU A 191 6.75 19.81 18.43
CA GLU A 191 5.70 19.41 19.37
C GLU A 191 4.47 18.85 18.69
N ASN A 192 4.08 19.36 17.52
CA ASN A 192 2.99 18.82 16.72
C ASN A 192 3.26 17.36 16.31
N VAL A 193 4.47 17.07 15.84
CA VAL A 193 4.86 15.73 15.38
C VAL A 193 5.07 14.77 16.56
N THR A 194 5.63 15.25 17.68
CA THR A 194 5.85 14.41 18.88
C THR A 194 4.58 14.19 19.70
N PHE A 195 3.56 15.07 19.59
CA PHE A 195 2.32 14.99 20.36
C PHE A 195 1.69 13.58 20.39
N PRO A 196 1.44 12.90 19.25
CA PRO A 196 0.84 11.56 19.27
C PRO A 196 1.75 10.48 19.90
N LEU A 197 3.06 10.72 20.01
CA LEU A 197 4.04 9.76 20.50
C LEU A 197 4.24 9.82 22.01
N LYS A 198 3.84 10.93 22.67
CA LYS A 198 4.11 11.18 24.09
C LYS A 198 3.58 10.09 25.04
N LYS A 199 2.53 9.37 24.64
CA LYS A 199 1.93 8.28 25.42
C LYS A 199 2.47 6.89 25.07
N GLU A 200 3.25 6.79 24.00
CA GLU A 200 3.63 5.51 23.38
C GLU A 200 5.10 5.16 23.60
N MET A 201 5.96 6.17 23.71
CA MET A 201 7.40 5.98 23.81
C MET A 201 8.05 7.04 24.69
N LYS A 202 9.30 6.80 25.06
CA LYS A 202 10.07 7.76 25.86
C LYS A 202 10.29 9.03 25.04
N LYS A 203 10.44 10.16 25.74
CA LYS A 203 10.62 11.48 25.11
C LYS A 203 11.72 11.49 24.05
N LYS A 204 12.87 10.88 24.35
CA LYS A 204 14.01 10.82 23.43
C LYS A 204 13.65 10.07 22.13
N ASP A 205 13.04 8.90 22.24
CA ASP A 205 12.63 8.09 21.08
C ASP A 205 11.57 8.81 20.23
N ALA A 206 10.65 9.54 20.89
CA ALA A 206 9.65 10.36 20.21
C ALA A 206 10.28 11.52 19.42
N GLU A 207 11.24 12.22 20.01
CA GLU A 207 11.96 13.31 19.36
C GLU A 207 12.81 12.81 18.19
N GLU A 208 13.47 11.65 18.32
CA GLU A 208 14.23 11.02 17.24
C GLU A 208 13.32 10.60 16.07
N SER A 209 12.18 9.95 16.35
CA SER A 209 11.19 9.59 15.33
C SER A 209 10.63 10.83 14.62
N ALA A 210 10.25 11.85 15.39
CA ALA A 210 9.73 13.11 14.84
C ALA A 210 10.77 13.81 13.96
N LEU A 211 12.02 13.89 14.41
CA LEU A 211 13.10 14.51 13.67
C LEU A 211 13.37 13.79 12.35
N LYS A 212 13.37 12.45 12.34
CA LYS A 212 13.54 11.65 11.12
C LYS A 212 12.53 12.06 10.04
N TYR A 213 11.23 12.03 10.36
CA TYR A 213 10.20 12.35 9.37
C TYR A 213 10.17 13.84 9.01
N LEU A 214 10.48 14.74 9.94
CA LEU A 214 10.64 16.17 9.66
C LEU A 214 11.80 16.45 8.69
N GLN A 215 12.88 15.67 8.75
CA GLN A 215 13.97 15.75 7.79
C GLN A 215 13.57 15.22 6.41
N MET A 216 12.83 14.10 6.34
CA MET A 216 12.32 13.55 5.07
C MET A 216 11.42 14.54 4.32
N VAL A 217 10.58 15.29 5.04
CA VAL A 217 9.76 16.37 4.46
C VAL A 217 10.49 17.72 4.35
N GLN A 218 11.81 17.74 4.57
CA GLN A 218 12.68 18.92 4.43
C GLN A 218 12.28 20.09 5.35
N LEU A 219 11.82 19.80 6.57
CA LEU A 219 11.46 20.78 7.60
C LEU A 219 12.40 20.79 8.81
N GLY A 220 13.58 20.15 8.72
CA GLY A 220 14.56 20.10 9.81
C GLY A 220 15.07 21.44 10.34
N LYS A 221 14.87 22.55 9.60
CA LYS A 221 15.22 23.92 10.02
C LYS A 221 14.09 24.66 10.74
N TYR A 222 12.87 24.12 10.73
CA TYR A 222 11.65 24.78 11.21
C TYR A 222 11.09 24.17 12.50
N LEU A 223 11.89 23.37 13.21
CA LEU A 223 11.46 22.57 14.35
C LEU A 223 10.77 23.39 15.46
N SER A 224 11.27 24.60 15.71
CA SER A 224 10.77 25.49 16.75
C SER A 224 9.71 26.49 16.26
N HIS A 225 9.34 26.47 14.98
CA HIS A 225 8.33 27.38 14.45
C HIS A 225 6.93 26.89 14.85
N TYR A 226 5.98 27.81 14.95
CA TYR A 226 4.56 27.55 15.12
C TYR A 226 3.83 27.49 13.77
N PRO A 227 2.67 26.83 13.67
CA PRO A 227 1.94 26.67 12.41
C PRO A 227 1.65 27.98 11.67
N HIS A 228 1.39 29.08 12.38
CA HIS A 228 1.10 30.38 11.77
C HIS A 228 2.33 31.04 11.10
N GLU A 229 3.54 30.57 11.43
CA GLU A 229 4.80 31.02 10.81
C GLU A 229 5.14 30.21 9.54
N LEU A 230 4.31 29.24 9.19
CA LEU A 230 4.51 28.31 8.07
C LEU A 230 3.55 28.60 6.93
N SER A 231 4.04 28.44 5.68
CA SER A 231 3.15 28.40 4.51
C SER A 231 2.23 27.18 4.54
N GLY A 232 1.11 27.21 3.82
CA GLY A 232 0.16 26.09 3.78
C GLY A 232 0.81 24.76 3.40
N GLY A 233 1.72 24.76 2.42
CA GLY A 233 2.47 23.56 2.04
C GLY A 233 3.44 23.07 3.12
N MET A 234 4.04 23.99 3.88
CA MET A 234 4.85 23.60 5.04
C MET A 234 3.97 22.98 6.12
N GLN A 235 2.80 23.54 6.41
CA GLN A 235 1.86 22.97 7.37
C GLN A 235 1.43 21.55 6.96
N GLN A 236 1.16 21.33 5.66
CA GLN A 236 0.83 19.99 5.18
C GLN A 236 1.99 18.99 5.34
N ARG A 237 3.22 19.43 5.10
CA ARG A 237 4.42 18.61 5.37
C ARG A 237 4.54 18.22 6.84
N VAL A 238 4.22 19.13 7.76
CA VAL A 238 4.16 18.82 9.19
C VAL A 238 3.06 17.79 9.48
N ALA A 239 1.89 17.89 8.86
CA ALA A 239 0.80 16.93 9.03
C ALA A 239 1.18 15.52 8.54
N ILE A 240 1.83 15.42 7.38
CA ILE A 240 2.37 14.16 6.84
C ILE A 240 3.42 13.58 7.81
N ALA A 241 4.39 14.39 8.26
CA ALA A 241 5.40 13.94 9.22
C ALA A 241 4.77 13.45 10.53
N ARG A 242 3.76 14.16 11.07
CA ARG A 242 3.01 13.76 12.26
C ARG A 242 2.31 12.42 12.09
N ALA A 243 1.67 12.18 10.95
CA ALA A 243 1.02 10.91 10.67
C ALA A 243 2.02 9.76 10.56
N LEU A 244 3.16 9.99 9.90
CA LEU A 244 4.22 9.00 9.72
C LEU A 244 5.03 8.70 10.97
N ALA A 245 5.17 9.66 11.89
CA ALA A 245 5.96 9.49 13.10
C ALA A 245 5.41 8.41 14.05
N MET A 246 4.11 8.11 13.96
CA MET A 246 3.48 6.95 14.63
C MET A 246 3.86 5.60 13.99
N ASN A 247 4.62 5.62 12.90
CA ASN A 247 4.99 4.47 12.10
C ASN A 247 3.79 3.58 11.68
N PRO A 248 2.69 4.17 11.16
CA PRO A 248 1.50 3.39 10.80
C PRO A 248 1.81 2.43 9.65
N ASP A 249 1.06 1.33 9.52
CA ASP A 249 1.17 0.44 8.37
C ASP A 249 0.45 0.99 7.13
N THR A 250 -0.62 1.76 7.37
CA THR A 250 -1.40 2.44 6.33
C THR A 250 -1.39 3.96 6.53
N LEU A 251 -1.09 4.70 5.48
CA LEU A 251 -1.27 6.16 5.43
C LEU A 251 -2.51 6.48 4.58
N LEU A 252 -3.46 7.19 5.17
CA LEU A 252 -4.71 7.63 4.56
C LEU A 252 -4.62 9.14 4.33
N MET A 253 -4.85 9.60 3.11
CA MET A 253 -4.72 11.00 2.75
C MET A 253 -5.97 11.50 2.02
N ASP A 254 -6.60 12.54 2.56
CA ASP A 254 -7.82 13.14 1.99
C ASP A 254 -7.49 14.50 1.36
N GLU A 255 -7.33 14.53 0.04
CA GLU A 255 -7.00 15.73 -0.75
C GLU A 255 -5.88 16.62 -0.15
N PRO A 256 -4.72 16.07 0.23
CA PRO A 256 -3.70 16.81 0.99
C PRO A 256 -3.03 17.94 0.19
N PHE A 257 -3.28 18.03 -1.12
CA PHE A 257 -2.65 19.02 -2.01
C PHE A 257 -3.61 20.08 -2.54
N GLY A 258 -4.92 19.97 -2.28
CA GLY A 258 -5.95 20.78 -2.96
C GLY A 258 -5.84 22.29 -2.73
N ALA A 259 -5.20 22.73 -1.64
CA ALA A 259 -5.04 24.15 -1.30
C ALA A 259 -3.67 24.75 -1.66
N LEU A 260 -2.84 24.03 -2.43
CA LEU A 260 -1.44 24.39 -2.67
C LEU A 260 -1.23 24.92 -4.09
N ASP A 261 -0.29 25.86 -4.24
CA ASP A 261 0.19 26.29 -5.55
C ASP A 261 0.97 25.16 -6.25
N GLU A 262 1.09 25.26 -7.58
CA GLU A 262 1.68 24.20 -8.41
C GLU A 262 3.12 23.85 -8.05
N GLN A 263 3.96 24.85 -7.72
CA GLN A 263 5.36 24.61 -7.39
C GLN A 263 5.49 23.88 -6.05
N THR A 264 4.74 24.34 -5.05
CA THR A 264 4.69 23.71 -3.72
C THR A 264 4.15 22.29 -3.81
N ARG A 265 3.10 22.09 -4.60
CA ARG A 265 2.47 20.78 -4.86
C ARG A 265 3.45 19.81 -5.51
N SER A 266 4.12 20.22 -6.59
CA SER A 266 5.10 19.39 -7.29
C SER A 266 6.25 18.93 -6.37
N ARG A 267 6.75 19.83 -5.50
CA ARG A 267 7.77 19.48 -4.51
C ARG A 267 7.27 18.45 -3.49
N LEU A 268 6.02 18.58 -3.07
CA LEU A 268 5.38 17.65 -2.13
C LEU A 268 5.18 16.26 -2.73
N HIS A 269 4.82 16.17 -4.02
CA HIS A 269 4.74 14.88 -4.73
C HIS A 269 6.06 14.12 -4.68
N LEU A 270 7.16 14.79 -5.04
CA LEU A 270 8.50 14.19 -5.00
C LEU A 270 8.87 13.71 -3.60
N GLN A 271 8.53 14.48 -2.56
CA GLN A 271 8.78 14.09 -1.18
C GLN A 271 7.95 12.88 -0.76
N LEU A 272 6.67 12.85 -1.12
CA LEU A 272 5.79 11.74 -0.80
C LEU A 272 6.22 10.46 -1.52
N GLU A 273 6.65 10.57 -2.77
CA GLU A 273 7.21 9.46 -3.55
C GLU A 273 8.49 8.91 -2.92
N ASN A 274 9.40 9.79 -2.49
CA ASN A 274 10.61 9.39 -1.77
C ASN A 274 10.29 8.69 -0.45
N ILE A 275 9.37 9.26 0.34
CA ILE A 275 8.90 8.66 1.60
C ILE A 275 8.33 7.28 1.34
N TRP A 276 7.46 7.12 0.34
CA TRP A 276 6.86 5.84 0.02
C TRP A 276 7.91 4.84 -0.48
N THR A 277 8.87 5.28 -1.29
CA THR A 277 9.96 4.42 -1.79
C THR A 277 10.84 3.89 -0.67
N GLU A 278 11.13 4.71 0.34
CA GLU A 278 11.93 4.31 1.50
C GLU A 278 11.15 3.46 2.50
N THR A 279 9.89 3.81 2.77
CA THR A 279 9.11 3.21 3.87
C THR A 279 8.23 2.05 3.45
N LYS A 280 7.86 1.97 2.15
CA LYS A 280 6.94 0.98 1.58
C LYS A 280 5.66 0.79 2.39
N LYS A 281 5.15 1.88 2.97
CA LYS A 281 3.83 1.90 3.63
C LYS A 281 2.72 1.74 2.60
N THR A 282 1.60 1.13 3.01
CA THR A 282 0.40 1.10 2.18
C THR A 282 -0.23 2.49 2.19
N ILE A 283 -0.56 3.05 1.03
CA ILE A 283 -1.11 4.39 0.91
C ILE A 283 -2.48 4.33 0.25
N LEU A 284 -3.50 4.91 0.88
CA LEU A 284 -4.75 5.28 0.21
C LEU A 284 -4.82 6.80 0.12
N PHE A 285 -4.90 7.29 -1.11
CA PHE A 285 -4.83 8.69 -1.43
C PHE A 285 -6.08 9.12 -2.20
N VAL A 286 -6.91 9.95 -1.57
CA VAL A 286 -8.07 10.55 -2.22
C VAL A 286 -7.64 11.84 -2.91
N THR A 287 -7.95 11.96 -4.20
CA THR A 287 -7.73 13.18 -4.98
C THR A 287 -8.84 13.37 -6.01
N HIS A 288 -8.95 14.59 -6.53
CA HIS A 288 -9.71 14.92 -7.73
C HIS A 288 -8.80 15.16 -8.96
N SER A 289 -7.47 15.08 -8.79
CA SER A 289 -6.50 15.33 -9.84
C SER A 289 -6.02 14.04 -10.49
N ILE A 290 -6.29 13.90 -11.79
CA ILE A 290 -5.86 12.75 -12.59
C ILE A 290 -4.33 12.69 -12.64
N SER A 291 -3.69 13.84 -12.91
CA SER A 291 -2.23 13.94 -12.95
C SER A 291 -1.57 13.48 -11.65
N GLU A 292 -2.14 13.84 -10.49
CA GLU A 292 -1.64 13.36 -9.18
C GLU A 292 -1.74 11.84 -9.05
N SER A 293 -2.90 11.29 -9.42
CA SER A 293 -3.15 9.86 -9.33
C SER A 293 -2.20 9.05 -10.22
N ILE A 294 -1.94 9.51 -11.45
CA ILE A 294 -1.01 8.89 -12.40
C ILE A 294 0.44 9.11 -12.00
N LYS A 295 0.82 10.19 -11.31
CA LYS A 295 2.21 10.38 -10.86
C LYS A 295 2.56 9.50 -9.66
N LEU A 296 1.66 9.35 -8.70
CA LEU A 296 2.00 8.79 -7.40
C LEU A 296 1.65 7.29 -7.24
N SER A 297 0.61 6.80 -7.92
CA SER A 297 -0.07 5.55 -7.51
C SER A 297 0.29 4.34 -8.33
N ASP A 298 0.39 3.17 -7.73
CA ASP A 298 0.47 1.91 -8.47
C ASP A 298 -0.90 1.50 -9.04
N ARG A 299 -1.99 1.91 -8.38
CA ARG A 299 -3.38 1.69 -8.84
C ARG A 299 -4.25 2.92 -8.65
N ILE A 300 -5.23 3.09 -9.53
CA ILE A 300 -6.21 4.17 -9.52
C ILE A 300 -7.61 3.56 -9.52
N ILE A 301 -8.38 3.82 -8.48
CA ILE A 301 -9.76 3.41 -8.34
C ILE A 301 -10.64 4.58 -8.74
N VAL A 302 -11.37 4.43 -9.84
CA VAL A 302 -12.31 5.44 -10.34
C VAL A 302 -13.68 5.19 -9.73
N MET A 303 -14.22 6.19 -9.03
CA MET A 303 -15.53 6.15 -8.38
C MET A 303 -16.56 6.98 -9.14
N GLY A 304 -17.74 6.40 -9.32
CA GLY A 304 -18.94 7.07 -9.84
C GLY A 304 -19.76 7.75 -8.75
N THR A 305 -20.75 8.55 -9.14
CA THR A 305 -21.58 9.34 -8.21
C THR A 305 -23.02 8.83 -8.11
N LYS A 306 -23.65 9.08 -6.95
CA LYS A 306 -25.08 8.90 -6.67
C LYS A 306 -25.62 7.49 -7.03
N PRO A 307 -25.37 6.46 -6.21
CA PRO A 307 -24.45 6.42 -5.07
C PRO A 307 -23.00 6.16 -5.51
N GLY A 308 -22.05 6.38 -4.58
CA GLY A 308 -20.65 6.05 -4.79
C GLY A 308 -20.46 4.57 -5.09
N THR A 309 -19.89 4.26 -6.26
CA THR A 309 -19.59 2.89 -6.73
C THR A 309 -18.21 2.87 -7.40
N ILE A 310 -17.54 1.72 -7.44
CA ILE A 310 -16.29 1.58 -8.19
C ILE A 310 -16.65 1.34 -9.66
N LEU A 311 -16.22 2.24 -10.54
CA LEU A 311 -16.40 2.13 -11.99
C LEU A 311 -15.27 1.36 -12.63
N GLN A 312 -14.04 1.60 -12.17
CA GLN A 312 -12.87 0.95 -12.71
C GLN A 312 -11.70 0.90 -11.73
N ASP A 313 -10.88 -0.13 -11.87
CA ASP A 313 -9.63 -0.34 -11.17
C ASP A 313 -8.47 -0.39 -12.19
N ILE A 314 -7.67 0.65 -12.23
CA ILE A 314 -6.63 0.86 -13.26
C ILE A 314 -5.27 0.64 -12.64
N ILE A 315 -4.48 -0.27 -13.21
CA ILE A 315 -3.08 -0.46 -12.85
C ILE A 315 -2.23 0.55 -13.61
N VAL A 316 -1.36 1.26 -12.90
CA VAL A 316 -0.39 2.20 -13.49
C VAL A 316 0.96 1.51 -13.60
N ASP A 317 1.14 0.75 -14.66
CA ASP A 317 2.37 -0.01 -14.94
C ASP A 317 3.44 0.89 -15.58
N LEU A 318 3.82 1.94 -14.86
CA LEU A 318 4.88 2.88 -15.26
C LEU A 318 5.93 2.99 -14.16
N PRO A 319 7.22 2.84 -14.50
CA PRO A 319 8.29 3.00 -13.53
C PRO A 319 8.40 4.47 -13.09
N ARG A 320 8.98 4.66 -11.91
CA ARG A 320 9.21 5.97 -11.31
C ARG A 320 10.68 6.40 -11.53
N PRO A 321 10.98 7.67 -11.84
CA PRO A 321 10.06 8.81 -11.97
C PRO A 321 9.24 8.76 -13.27
N ARG A 322 7.95 9.13 -13.19
CA ARG A 322 7.00 8.94 -14.30
C ARG A 322 7.07 10.02 -15.37
N GLU A 323 7.73 11.14 -15.08
CA GLU A 323 7.92 12.26 -15.99
C GLU A 323 8.65 11.90 -17.29
N GLU A 324 9.35 10.75 -17.32
CA GLU A 324 10.00 10.20 -18.50
C GLU A 324 9.01 9.53 -19.48
N TYR A 325 7.82 9.14 -19.01
CA TYR A 325 6.81 8.34 -19.74
C TYR A 325 5.58 9.17 -20.10
N LYS A 326 5.80 10.38 -20.63
CA LYS A 326 4.72 11.36 -20.87
C LYS A 326 3.62 10.83 -21.79
N LYS A 327 3.98 10.04 -22.80
CA LYS A 327 3.02 9.54 -23.78
C LYS A 327 2.08 8.53 -23.13
N GLU A 328 2.63 7.59 -22.40
CA GLU A 328 1.90 6.55 -21.68
C GLU A 328 1.04 7.16 -20.56
N MET A 329 1.54 8.18 -19.88
CA MET A 329 0.75 8.95 -18.92
C MET A 329 -0.49 9.59 -19.56
N LEU A 330 -0.34 10.17 -20.76
CA LEU A 330 -1.46 10.76 -21.50
C LEU A 330 -2.49 9.70 -21.92
N GLU A 331 -2.05 8.52 -22.34
CA GLU A 331 -2.95 7.42 -22.67
C GLU A 331 -3.78 6.96 -21.45
N ILE A 332 -3.16 6.88 -20.27
CA ILE A 332 -3.86 6.58 -19.01
C ILE A 332 -4.81 7.72 -18.63
N GLU A 333 -4.39 8.98 -18.81
CA GLU A 333 -5.22 10.16 -18.53
C GLU A 333 -6.47 10.18 -19.40
N ASP A 334 -6.35 9.96 -20.71
CA ASP A 334 -7.47 9.86 -21.64
C ASP A 334 -8.42 8.71 -21.27
N HIS A 335 -7.85 7.56 -20.86
CA HIS A 335 -8.63 6.42 -20.41
C HIS A 335 -9.46 6.75 -19.15
N ILE A 336 -8.85 7.36 -18.13
CA ILE A 336 -9.52 7.82 -16.91
C ILE A 336 -10.60 8.85 -17.23
N MET A 337 -10.27 9.84 -18.07
CA MET A 337 -11.20 10.90 -18.47
C MET A 337 -12.44 10.35 -19.15
N SER A 338 -12.33 9.25 -19.91
CA SER A 338 -13.47 8.62 -20.57
C SER A 338 -14.54 8.10 -19.58
N TYR A 339 -14.13 7.70 -18.37
CA TYR A 339 -15.05 7.29 -17.30
C TYR A 339 -15.59 8.50 -16.54
N LEU A 340 -14.71 9.43 -16.16
CA LEU A 340 -15.12 10.61 -15.39
C LEU A 340 -16.06 11.54 -16.16
N LYS A 341 -15.85 11.71 -17.46
CA LYS A 341 -16.70 12.56 -18.29
C LYS A 341 -18.16 12.09 -18.28
N LYS A 342 -18.39 10.77 -18.39
CA LYS A 342 -19.74 10.19 -18.34
C LYS A 342 -20.45 10.50 -17.02
N GLU A 343 -19.71 10.43 -15.91
CA GLU A 343 -20.25 10.73 -14.58
C GLU A 343 -20.50 12.22 -14.38
N ILE A 344 -19.58 13.08 -14.84
CA ILE A 344 -19.74 14.53 -14.76
C ILE A 344 -20.97 14.97 -15.58
N ASP A 345 -21.09 14.48 -16.83
CA ASP A 345 -22.21 14.79 -17.70
C ASP A 345 -23.55 14.33 -17.08
N LYS A 346 -23.57 13.16 -16.43
CA LYS A 346 -24.75 12.67 -15.67
C LYS A 346 -25.14 13.63 -14.55
N VAL A 347 -24.19 14.07 -13.72
CA VAL A 347 -24.45 15.00 -12.60
C VAL A 347 -24.99 16.34 -13.11
N VAL A 348 -24.37 16.90 -14.16
CA VAL A 348 -24.79 18.17 -14.74
C VAL A 348 -26.21 18.08 -15.31
N ASN A 349 -26.54 17.01 -16.05
CA ASN A 349 -27.87 16.82 -16.61
C ASN A 349 -28.95 16.74 -15.52
N GLU A 350 -28.70 16.01 -14.44
CA GLU A 350 -29.62 15.93 -13.30
C GLU A 350 -29.82 17.30 -12.60
N GLU A 351 -28.77 18.09 -12.45
CA GLU A 351 -28.87 19.44 -11.87
C GLU A 351 -29.69 20.37 -12.77
N LEU A 352 -29.54 20.25 -14.10
CA LEU A 352 -30.36 21.00 -15.07
C LEU A 352 -31.83 20.57 -15.03
N GLU A 353 -32.12 19.27 -14.93
CA GLU A 353 -33.49 18.76 -14.77
C GLU A 353 -34.14 19.28 -13.48
N TYR A 354 -33.40 19.27 -12.37
CA TYR A 354 -33.88 19.83 -11.10
C TYR A 354 -34.18 21.33 -11.22
N ALA A 355 -33.28 22.11 -11.81
CA ALA A 355 -33.46 23.55 -12.01
C ALA A 355 -34.62 23.90 -12.96
N ASN A 356 -34.98 23.01 -13.90
CA ASN A 356 -36.12 23.20 -14.79
C ASN A 356 -37.46 22.75 -14.17
N SER A 357 -37.43 22.00 -13.07
CA SER A 357 -38.61 21.45 -12.39
C SER A 357 -39.11 22.29 -11.21
N HIS A 358 -38.37 23.34 -10.84
CA HIS A 358 -38.65 24.30 -9.76
C HIS A 358 -38.51 25.73 -10.29
#